data_AF-A0A7N0U4W8-F1
#
_entry.id   AF-A0A7N0U4W8-F1
#
_cell.length_a   1.000
_cell.length_b   1.000
_cell.length_c   1.000
_cell.angle_alpha   90.00
_cell.angle_beta   90.00
_cell.angle_gamma   90.00
#
_symmetry.space_group_name_H-M   'P 1'
#
loop_
_entity.id
_entity.type
_entity.pdbx_description
1 polymer ?
#
loop_
_entity_poly.entity_id
_entity_poly.type
_entity_poly.pdbx_seq_one_letter_code
_entity_poly.pdbx_strand_id
1 'polypeptide(L)'
;MNKGGGGLGRGSAASGAASGPTASAAAAAAQKQKALLQRVETDIGNIVDNFSYLVGAAPVSDPPVRNSQEAFMLEMRSARMVQAADSLLKLVSELKQTAIFSGLASLNDHVEQRTAELNQLADTSNQLLSALGEEAAANLKELESHYYSSSAKKTQPE
;
A
#
# COMPACT_ATOMS: atom_id res chain seq x y z
N MET A 1 49.74 -19.71 34.77
CA MET A 1 49.60 -19.42 33.32
C MET A 1 48.29 -20.03 32.85
N ASN A 2 47.38 -19.44 32.07
CA ASN A 2 47.27 -18.17 31.35
C ASN A 2 45.77 -17.91 31.08
N LYS A 3 45.42 -16.64 30.90
CA LYS A 3 44.10 -16.03 30.65
C LYS A 3 43.45 -16.47 29.33
N GLY A 4 42.10 -16.47 29.34
CA GLY A 4 41.23 -15.61 28.50
C GLY A 4 41.21 -15.76 26.99
N GLY A 5 40.00 -15.65 26.42
CA GLY A 5 39.83 -15.27 25.00
C GLY A 5 38.50 -15.69 24.42
N GLY A 6 37.51 -14.79 24.46
CA GLY A 6 36.30 -14.91 23.65
C GLY A 6 36.60 -14.80 22.15
N GLY A 7 35.78 -15.45 21.35
CA GLY A 7 35.81 -15.37 19.89
C GLY A 7 34.40 -15.44 19.35
N LEU A 8 33.80 -14.27 19.13
CA LEU A 8 32.59 -14.11 18.33
C LEU A 8 32.88 -14.56 16.89
N GLY A 9 32.30 -15.67 16.46
CA GLY A 9 32.22 -16.06 15.07
C GLY A 9 30.95 -15.51 14.43
N ARG A 10 31.03 -14.29 13.87
CA ARG A 10 30.09 -13.80 12.85
C ARG A 10 30.24 -14.69 11.61
N GLY A 11 29.16 -15.28 11.13
CA GLY A 11 29.19 -16.16 9.96
C GLY A 11 27.82 -16.32 9.31
N SER A 12 27.59 -15.49 8.30
CA SER A 12 26.64 -15.63 7.20
C SER A 12 25.14 -15.73 7.50
N ALA A 13 24.51 -14.57 7.30
CA ALA A 13 23.19 -14.45 6.70
C ALA A 13 23.11 -15.35 5.45
N ALA A 14 22.36 -16.45 5.55
CA ALA A 14 21.83 -17.13 4.39
C ALA A 14 20.50 -16.44 4.03
N SER A 15 20.56 -15.71 2.94
CA SER A 15 19.47 -15.10 2.21
C SER A 15 18.29 -16.06 1.97
N GLY A 16 17.26 -15.97 2.81
CA GLY A 16 15.93 -16.51 2.56
C GLY A 16 15.05 -15.47 1.88
N ALA A 17 15.47 -14.95 0.73
CA ALA A 17 14.63 -14.12 -0.13
C ALA A 17 13.97 -15.04 -1.16
N ALA A 18 12.63 -15.19 -1.12
CA ALA A 18 11.75 -15.35 -2.30
C ALA A 18 10.30 -15.84 -2.01
N SER A 19 9.83 -15.96 -0.76
CA SER A 19 8.43 -16.40 -0.54
C SER A 19 7.78 -15.77 0.69
N GLY A 20 7.82 -14.44 0.78
CA GLY A 20 7.04 -13.70 1.77
C GLY A 20 5.56 -13.56 1.34
N PRO A 21 4.63 -13.37 2.30
CA PRO A 21 3.20 -13.10 2.01
C PRO A 21 2.98 -11.90 1.07
N THR A 22 3.92 -10.96 1.02
CA THR A 22 3.92 -9.84 0.07
C THR A 22 4.15 -10.27 -1.38
N ALA A 23 4.99 -11.29 -1.61
CA ALA A 23 5.28 -11.79 -2.97
C ALA A 23 4.09 -12.57 -3.54
N SER A 24 3.39 -13.35 -2.70
CA SER A 24 2.16 -14.03 -3.12
C SER A 24 1.01 -13.05 -3.38
N ALA A 25 0.88 -12.00 -2.56
CA ALA A 25 -0.08 -10.92 -2.78
C ALA A 25 0.20 -10.14 -4.08
N ALA A 26 1.47 -9.83 -4.37
CA ALA A 26 1.88 -9.18 -5.61
C ALA A 26 1.58 -10.04 -6.85
N ALA A 27 1.84 -11.35 -6.78
CA ALA A 27 1.50 -12.28 -7.85
C ALA A 27 -0.02 -12.37 -8.06
N ALA A 28 -0.81 -12.43 -6.99
CA ALA A 28 -2.27 -12.43 -7.08
C ALA A 28 -2.82 -11.12 -7.70
N ALA A 29 -2.24 -9.97 -7.34
CA ALA A 29 -2.60 -8.68 -7.93
C ALA A 29 -2.28 -8.63 -9.43
N ALA A 30 -1.12 -9.15 -9.86
CA ALA A 30 -0.75 -9.22 -11.27
C ALA A 30 -1.67 -10.17 -12.07
N GLN A 31 -2.03 -11.32 -11.49
CA GLN A 31 -3.00 -12.24 -12.11
C GLN A 31 -4.38 -11.59 -12.24
N LYS A 32 -4.83 -10.88 -11.19
CA LYS A 32 -6.09 -10.12 -11.22
C LYS A 32 -6.06 -9.06 -12.31
N GLN A 33 -5.00 -8.27 -12.42
CA GLN A 33 -4.85 -7.27 -13.48
C GLN A 33 -4.94 -7.89 -14.88
N LYS A 34 -4.24 -9.01 -15.10
CA LYS A 34 -4.29 -9.73 -16.39
C LYS A 34 -5.71 -10.22 -16.70
N ALA A 35 -6.41 -10.78 -15.72
CA ALA A 35 -7.78 -11.26 -15.91
C ALA A 35 -8.75 -10.12 -16.25
N LEU A 36 -8.61 -8.95 -15.61
CA LEU A 36 -9.42 -7.77 -15.89
C LEU A 36 -9.19 -7.27 -17.33
N LEU A 37 -7.93 -7.21 -17.79
CA LEU A 37 -7.59 -6.83 -19.17
C LEU A 37 -8.16 -7.81 -20.20
N GLN A 38 -7.99 -9.12 -19.96
CA GLN A 38 -8.55 -10.14 -20.84
C GLN A 38 -10.07 -10.04 -20.94
N ARG A 39 -10.74 -9.71 -19.84
CA ARG A 39 -12.19 -9.49 -19.82
C ARG A 39 -12.61 -8.28 -20.67
N VAL A 40 -11.88 -7.16 -20.57
CA VAL A 40 -12.10 -5.99 -21.46
C VAL A 40 -11.99 -6.38 -22.92
N GLU A 41 -10.88 -7.01 -23.29
CA GLU A 41 -10.61 -7.38 -24.68
C GLU A 41 -11.68 -8.32 -25.23
N THR A 42 -12.09 -9.31 -24.41
CA THR A 42 -13.15 -10.26 -24.76
C THR A 42 -14.50 -9.57 -24.94
N ASP A 43 -14.90 -8.71 -23.99
CA ASP A 43 -16.20 -8.04 -24.04
C ASP A 43 -16.27 -7.00 -25.18
N ILE A 44 -15.20 -6.25 -25.43
CA ILE A 44 -15.11 -5.34 -26.58
C ILE A 44 -15.16 -6.12 -27.90
N GLY A 45 -14.38 -7.20 -28.01
CA GLY A 45 -14.40 -8.08 -29.18
C GLY A 45 -15.81 -8.61 -29.46
N ASN A 46 -16.48 -9.11 -28.42
CA ASN A 46 -17.87 -9.56 -28.53
C ASN A 46 -18.81 -8.45 -29.02
N ILE A 47 -18.68 -7.21 -28.53
CA ILE A 47 -19.53 -6.11 -28.99
C ILE A 47 -19.28 -5.83 -30.48
N VAL A 48 -18.01 -5.71 -30.89
CA VAL A 48 -17.64 -5.39 -32.28
C VAL A 48 -18.06 -6.49 -33.23
N ASP A 49 -17.82 -7.76 -32.89
CA ASP A 49 -18.14 -8.91 -33.74
C ASP A 49 -19.65 -9.06 -33.92
N ASN A 50 -20.42 -8.95 -32.84
CA ASN A 50 -21.88 -9.03 -32.92
C ASN A 50 -22.45 -7.82 -33.66
N PHE A 51 -21.94 -6.60 -33.45
CA PHE A 51 -22.38 -5.42 -34.20
C PHE A 51 -22.06 -5.53 -35.70
N SER A 52 -20.87 -6.01 -36.05
CA SER A 52 -20.46 -6.24 -37.44
C SER A 52 -21.40 -7.22 -38.14
N TYR A 53 -21.83 -8.28 -37.44
CA TYR A 53 -22.85 -9.19 -37.93
C TYR A 53 -24.20 -8.49 -38.16
N LEU A 54 -24.68 -7.70 -37.19
CA LEU A 54 -25.96 -6.99 -37.32
C LEU A 54 -25.97 -6.08 -38.55
N VAL A 55 -24.89 -5.31 -38.75
CA VAL A 55 -24.75 -4.41 -39.91
C VAL A 55 -24.70 -5.20 -41.21
N GLY A 56 -23.98 -6.33 -41.23
CA GLY A 56 -23.92 -7.20 -42.40
C GLY A 56 -25.26 -7.87 -42.77
N ALA A 57 -26.11 -8.12 -41.77
CA ALA A 57 -27.44 -8.72 -41.94
C ALA A 57 -28.58 -7.70 -42.13
N ALA A 58 -28.28 -6.39 -42.07
CA ALA A 58 -29.26 -5.32 -42.25
C ALA A 58 -29.85 -5.15 -43.67
N PRO A 59 -29.14 -5.41 -44.79
CA PRO A 59 -29.71 -5.20 -46.11
C PRO A 59 -30.76 -6.26 -46.47
N VAL A 60 -32.00 -5.83 -46.67
CA VAL A 60 -33.14 -6.68 -47.07
C VAL A 60 -33.11 -6.87 -48.60
N SER A 61 -32.38 -7.86 -49.11
CA SER A 61 -32.37 -8.20 -50.55
C SER A 61 -33.04 -9.54 -50.90
N ASP A 62 -33.38 -10.38 -49.92
CA ASP A 62 -33.94 -11.72 -50.18
C ASP A 62 -35.48 -11.78 -50.14
N PRO A 63 -36.12 -12.73 -50.86
CA PRO A 63 -37.57 -12.92 -50.87
C PRO A 63 -38.16 -13.20 -49.46
N PRO A 64 -39.48 -12.99 -49.23
CA PRO A 64 -40.11 -12.88 -47.89
C PRO A 64 -40.06 -14.10 -46.96
N VAL A 65 -39.30 -15.14 -47.27
CA VAL A 65 -39.41 -16.48 -46.65
C VAL A 65 -38.21 -16.83 -45.75
N ARG A 66 -37.19 -15.97 -45.62
CA ARG A 66 -36.05 -16.17 -44.68
C ARG A 66 -36.08 -15.28 -43.41
N ASN A 67 -37.15 -14.53 -43.21
CA ASN A 67 -37.19 -13.42 -42.27
C ASN A 67 -37.16 -13.83 -40.78
N SER A 68 -37.76 -14.96 -40.38
CA SER A 68 -37.90 -15.29 -38.94
C SER A 68 -36.63 -15.81 -38.27
N GLN A 69 -35.84 -16.64 -38.96
CA GLN A 69 -34.58 -17.16 -38.41
C GLN A 69 -33.51 -16.08 -38.33
N GLU A 70 -33.43 -15.21 -39.34
CA GLU A 70 -32.52 -14.07 -39.35
C GLU A 70 -32.90 -13.04 -38.29
N ALA A 71 -34.20 -12.73 -38.13
CA ALA A 71 -34.69 -11.88 -37.06
C ALA A 71 -34.33 -12.42 -35.66
N PHE A 72 -34.51 -13.72 -35.43
CA PHE A 72 -34.11 -14.36 -34.17
C PHE A 72 -32.59 -14.28 -33.93
N MET A 73 -31.79 -14.51 -34.98
CA MET A 73 -30.33 -14.35 -34.90
C MET A 73 -29.94 -12.90 -34.58
N LEU A 74 -30.53 -11.90 -35.25
CA LEU A 74 -30.29 -10.48 -34.97
C LEU A 74 -30.63 -10.12 -33.51
N GLU A 75 -31.74 -10.65 -32.99
CA GLU A 75 -32.14 -10.45 -31.59
C GLU A 75 -31.13 -11.07 -30.62
N MET A 76 -30.71 -12.32 -30.86
CA MET A 76 -29.70 -13.01 -30.04
C MET A 76 -28.36 -12.26 -30.03
N ARG A 77 -27.93 -11.72 -31.17
CA ARG A 77 -26.68 -10.96 -31.31
C ARG A 77 -26.75 -9.64 -30.56
N SER A 78 -27.89 -8.95 -30.64
CA SER A 78 -28.16 -7.73 -29.89
C SER A 78 -28.14 -7.99 -28.38
N ALA A 79 -28.78 -9.07 -27.92
CA ALA A 79 -28.77 -9.46 -26.51
C ALA A 79 -27.35 -9.75 -25.99
N ARG A 80 -26.51 -10.42 -26.79
CA ARG A 80 -25.10 -10.66 -26.46
C ARG A 80 -24.27 -9.38 -26.35
N MET A 81 -24.52 -8.38 -27.22
CA MET A 81 -23.89 -7.07 -27.09
C MET A 81 -24.26 -6.37 -25.78
N VAL A 82 -25.55 -6.39 -25.41
CA VAL A 82 -26.03 -5.82 -24.14
C VAL A 82 -25.38 -6.51 -22.95
N GLN A 83 -25.27 -7.85 -22.99
CA GLN A 83 -24.58 -8.62 -21.94
C GLN A 83 -23.10 -8.25 -21.81
N ALA A 84 -22.38 -8.10 -22.92
CA ALA A 84 -20.98 -7.66 -22.92
C ALA A 84 -20.83 -6.23 -22.38
N ALA A 85 -21.75 -5.33 -22.72
CA ALA A 85 -21.77 -3.97 -22.20
C ALA A 85 -22.02 -3.92 -20.68
N ASP A 86 -22.95 -4.73 -20.17
CA ASP A 86 -23.19 -4.87 -18.73
C ASP A 86 -21.97 -5.44 -18.00
N SER A 87 -21.28 -6.42 -18.61
CA SER A 87 -20.01 -6.96 -18.10
C SER A 87 -18.93 -5.88 -17.98
N LEU A 88 -18.81 -4.99 -18.98
CA LEU A 88 -17.89 -3.84 -18.93
C LEU A 88 -18.28 -2.83 -17.84
N LEU A 89 -19.57 -2.57 -17.62
CA LEU A 89 -20.03 -1.70 -16.52
C LEU A 89 -19.66 -2.26 -15.15
N LYS A 90 -19.84 -3.58 -14.96
CA LYS A 90 -19.41 -4.28 -13.73
C LYS A 90 -17.91 -4.20 -13.53
N LEU A 91 -17.14 -4.35 -14.60
CA LEU A 91 -15.68 -4.20 -14.55
C LEU A 91 -15.27 -2.79 -14.12
N VAL A 92 -15.87 -1.74 -14.70
CA VAL A 92 -15.61 -0.35 -14.31
C VAL A 92 -15.96 -0.12 -12.84
N SER A 93 -17.03 -0.72 -12.34
CA SER A 93 -17.39 -0.67 -10.92
C SER A 93 -16.31 -1.30 -10.03
N GLU A 94 -15.81 -2.49 -10.40
CA GLU A 94 -14.73 -3.17 -9.66
C GLU A 94 -13.42 -2.36 -9.66
N LEU A 95 -13.08 -1.72 -10.78
CA LEU A 95 -11.90 -0.86 -10.89
C LEU A 95 -12.02 0.38 -9.99
N LYS A 96 -13.19 1.04 -9.98
CA LYS A 96 -13.46 2.17 -9.08
C LYS A 96 -13.33 1.75 -7.62
N GLN A 97 -13.91 0.60 -7.26
CA GLN A 97 -13.82 0.05 -5.91
C GLN A 97 -12.35 -0.18 -5.51
N THR A 98 -11.57 -0.82 -6.37
CA THR A 98 -10.14 -1.08 -6.14
C THR A 98 -9.35 0.22 -5.93
N ALA A 99 -9.60 1.25 -6.75
CA ALA A 99 -8.91 2.54 -6.63
C ALA A 99 -9.23 3.27 -5.32
N ILE A 100 -10.49 3.26 -4.88
CA ILE A 100 -10.92 3.88 -3.63
C ILE A 100 -10.22 3.22 -2.44
N PHE A 101 -10.24 1.88 -2.36
CA PHE A 101 -9.65 1.17 -1.23
C PHE A 101 -8.11 1.16 -1.26
N SER A 102 -7.49 1.19 -2.44
CA SER A 102 -6.04 1.30 -2.56
C SER A 102 -5.52 2.62 -1.96
N GLY A 103 -6.25 3.73 -2.15
CA GLY A 103 -5.89 5.01 -1.56
C GLY A 103 -5.92 4.99 -0.03
N LEU A 104 -6.88 4.27 0.56
CA LEU A 104 -7.00 4.14 2.01
C LEU A 104 -5.90 3.28 2.61
N ALA A 105 -5.52 2.17 1.97
CA ALA A 105 -4.42 1.32 2.43
C ALA A 105 -3.09 2.11 2.45
N SER A 106 -2.76 2.79 1.34
CA SER A 106 -1.54 3.63 1.27
C SER A 106 -1.58 4.79 2.27
N LEU A 107 -2.74 5.39 2.52
CA LEU A 107 -2.88 6.44 3.52
C LEU A 107 -2.65 5.88 4.93
N ASN A 108 -3.19 4.69 5.24
CA ASN A 108 -2.98 4.03 6.53
C ASN A 108 -1.49 3.75 6.76
N ASP A 109 -0.79 3.19 5.77
CA ASP A 109 0.65 2.92 5.86
C ASP A 109 1.45 4.22 6.14
N HIS A 110 1.10 5.33 5.48
CA HIS A 110 1.73 6.63 5.76
C HIS A 110 1.42 7.18 7.15
N VAL A 111 0.20 6.99 7.65
CA VAL A 111 -0.18 7.42 9.01
C VAL A 111 0.59 6.61 10.05
N GLU A 112 0.71 5.29 9.88
CA GLU A 112 1.49 4.42 10.75
C GLU A 112 2.97 4.81 10.75
N GLN A 113 3.56 5.04 9.57
CA GLN A 113 4.94 5.49 9.44
C GLN A 113 5.17 6.82 10.17
N ARG A 114 4.34 7.84 9.90
CA ARG A 114 4.49 9.15 10.53
C ARG A 114 4.28 9.08 12.04
N THR A 115 3.36 8.22 12.51
CA THR A 115 3.15 8.00 13.95
C THR A 115 4.40 7.42 14.61
N ALA A 116 5.05 6.44 13.97
CA ALA A 116 6.30 5.88 14.46
C ALA A 116 7.43 6.93 14.51
N GLU A 117 7.58 7.74 13.47
CA GLU A 117 8.57 8.83 13.41
C GLU A 117 8.34 9.87 14.52
N LEU A 118 7.09 10.26 14.76
CA LEU A 118 6.74 11.22 15.81
C LEU A 118 6.99 10.64 17.21
N ASN A 119 6.69 9.37 17.43
CA ASN A 119 6.99 8.70 18.70
C ASN A 119 8.51 8.66 18.95
N GLN A 120 9.30 8.31 17.93
CA GLN A 120 10.75 8.32 18.05
C GLN A 120 11.31 9.72 18.35
N LEU A 121 10.75 10.76 17.71
CA LEU A 121 11.13 12.14 17.98
C LEU A 121 10.77 12.56 19.42
N ALA A 122 9.58 12.17 19.90
CA ALA A 122 9.15 12.43 21.26
C ALA A 122 10.07 11.74 22.29
N ASP A 123 10.42 10.49 22.07
CA ASP A 123 11.35 9.74 22.92
C ASP A 123 12.74 10.40 22.96
N THR A 124 13.26 10.81 21.80
CA THR A 124 14.55 11.50 21.70
C THR A 124 14.52 12.85 22.43
N SER A 125 13.43 13.61 22.26
CA SER A 125 13.23 14.89 22.95
C SER A 125 13.16 14.72 24.47
N ASN A 126 12.43 13.71 24.95
CA ASN A 126 12.32 13.38 26.37
C ASN A 126 13.68 12.99 26.96
N GLN A 127 14.48 12.22 26.24
CA GLN A 127 15.83 11.86 26.68
C GLN A 127 16.73 13.10 26.81
N LEU A 128 16.69 14.01 25.84
CA LEU A 128 17.45 15.26 25.88
C LEU A 128 17.01 16.17 27.04
N LEU A 129 15.71 16.31 27.27
CA LEU A 129 15.18 17.09 28.39
C LEU A 129 15.58 16.49 29.75
N SER A 130 15.59 15.15 29.88
CA SER A 130 16.05 14.48 31.09
C SER A 130 17.53 14.76 31.36
N ALA A 131 18.39 14.61 30.34
CA ALA A 131 19.82 14.89 30.46
C ALA A 131 20.09 16.35 30.82
N LEU A 132 19.39 17.29 30.20
CA LEU A 132 19.51 18.72 30.52
C LEU A 132 19.05 19.02 31.95
N GLY A 133 17.98 18.36 32.41
CA GLY A 133 17.48 18.47 33.78
C GLY A 133 18.50 17.97 34.81
N GLU A 134 19.16 16.84 34.53
CA GLU A 134 20.24 16.29 35.37
C GLU A 134 21.46 17.23 35.41
N GLU A 135 21.87 17.78 34.27
CA GLU A 135 22.98 18.74 34.18
C GLU A 135 22.67 20.03 34.95
N ALA A 136 21.47 20.59 34.77
CA ALA A 136 21.04 21.78 35.49
C ALA A 136 21.00 21.55 37.01
N ALA A 137 20.52 20.39 37.46
CA ALA A 137 20.51 20.03 38.88
C ALA A 137 21.93 19.86 39.46
N ALA A 138 22.84 19.26 38.69
CA ALA A 138 24.24 19.12 39.08
C ALA A 138 24.92 20.50 39.24
N ASN A 139 24.74 21.38 38.25
CA ASN A 139 25.30 22.74 38.26
C ASN A 139 24.77 23.57 39.44
N LEU A 140 23.46 23.47 39.75
CA LEU A 140 22.86 24.14 40.91
C LEU A 140 23.47 23.65 42.23
N LYS A 141 23.67 22.34 42.38
CA LYS A 141 24.28 21.74 43.59
C LYS A 141 25.73 22.17 43.76
N GLU A 142 26.49 22.25 42.67
CA GLU A 142 27.87 22.76 42.68
C GLU A 142 27.92 24.24 43.10
N LEU A 143 27.03 25.06 42.55
CA LEU A 143 26.92 26.48 42.89
C LEU A 143 26.56 26.68 44.37
N GLU A 144 25.61 25.90 44.88
CA GLU A 144 25.22 25.90 46.30
C GLU A 144 26.40 25.54 47.21
N SER A 145 27.15 24.50 46.86
CA SER A 145 28.38 24.10 47.58
C SER A 145 29.42 25.23 47.60
N HIS A 146 29.63 25.90 46.46
CA HIS A 146 30.54 27.05 46.38
C HIS A 146 30.10 28.23 47.25
N TYR A 147 28.80 28.52 47.30
CA TYR A 147 28.25 29.59 48.12
C TYR A 147 28.46 29.34 49.63
N TYR A 148 28.14 28.14 50.11
CA TYR A 148 28.29 27.79 51.52
C TYR A 148 29.76 27.66 51.95
N SER A 149 30.62 27.10 51.10
CA SER A 149 32.06 27.00 51.39
C SER A 149 32.77 28.38 51.41
N SER A 150 32.34 29.32 50.58
CA SER A 150 32.84 30.71 50.62
C SER A 150 32.37 31.47 51.86
N SER A 151 31.14 31.20 52.33
CA SER A 151 30.58 31.87 53.51
C SER A 151 31.21 31.35 54.79
N ALA A 152 31.42 30.03 54.91
CA ALA A 152 32.08 29.41 56.07
C ALA A 152 33.54 29.87 56.25
N LYS A 153 34.25 30.17 55.15
CA LYS A 153 35.61 30.73 55.21
C LYS A 153 35.65 32.18 55.68
N LYS A 154 34.59 32.98 55.47
CA LYS A 154 34.54 34.38 55.92
C LYS A 154 34.27 34.54 57.41
N THR A 155 33.75 33.52 58.09
CA THR A 155 33.38 33.57 59.51
C THR A 155 34.45 33.00 60.45
N GLN A 156 35.63 32.66 59.95
CA GLN A 156 36.74 32.18 60.77
C GLN A 156 37.43 33.40 61.44
N PRO A 157 37.35 33.57 62.77
CA PRO A 157 38.02 34.69 63.44
C PRO A 157 39.53 34.44 63.49
N GLU A 158 40.33 35.47 63.15
CA GLU A 158 41.75 35.54 63.53
C GLU A 158 41.92 35.73 65.04
#